data_AF-A0A1Q7D4E9-F1
#
_entry.id   AF-A0A1Q7D4E9-F1
#
_cell.length_a   1.000
_cell.length_b   1.000
_cell.length_c   1.000
_cell.angle_alpha   90.00
_cell.angle_beta   90.00
_cell.angle_gamma   90.00
#
_symmetry.space_group_name_H-M   'P 1'
#
loop_
_entity.id
_entity.type
_entity.pdbx_description
1 polymer ?
#
loop_
_entity_poly.entity_id
_entity_poly.type
_entity_poly.pdbx_seq_one_letter_code
_entity_poly.pdbx_strand_id
1 'polypeptide(L)'
;MATAHKHPNYMAIFWYLAILTVVELGVIFMPLGKVTIGVLLCALALGKATLVAMYFMHLRFETRTLALVAMTPLAIATLLVFVLLPDGFAVVHQTAEKKAAATEPAKR
;
A
#
# COMPACT_ATOMS: atom_id res chain seq x y z
N MET A 1 -7.76 3.52 46.63
CA MET A 1 -6.62 3.84 45.74
C MET A 1 -7.08 3.59 44.32
N ALA A 2 -7.21 4.64 43.49
CA ALA A 2 -7.69 4.50 42.12
C ALA A 2 -6.62 3.77 41.29
N THR A 3 -6.94 2.57 40.83
CA THR A 3 -6.13 1.81 39.88
C THR A 3 -6.06 2.60 38.58
N ALA A 4 -4.90 3.19 38.30
CA ALA A 4 -4.60 3.82 37.02
C ALA A 4 -4.67 2.76 35.91
N HIS A 5 -5.81 2.69 35.24
CA HIS A 5 -5.99 1.83 34.07
C HIS A 5 -5.04 2.33 32.98
N LYS A 6 -3.98 1.56 32.73
CA LYS A 6 -3.01 1.81 31.65
C LYS A 6 -3.73 1.62 30.32
N HIS A 7 -4.39 2.67 29.85
CA HIS A 7 -5.07 2.67 28.55
C HIS A 7 -4.06 2.24 27.48
N PRO A 8 -4.40 1.27 26.60
CA PRO A 8 -3.56 0.97 25.45
C PRO A 8 -3.39 2.27 24.68
N ASN A 9 -2.14 2.66 24.39
CA ASN A 9 -1.86 3.97 23.82
C ASN A 9 -2.14 3.97 22.31
N TYR A 10 -3.42 3.84 21.92
CA TYR A 10 -3.89 3.87 20.53
C TYR A 10 -3.45 5.14 19.80
N MET A 11 -3.29 6.24 20.52
CA MET A 11 -2.76 7.50 19.97
C MET A 11 -1.29 7.37 19.53
N ALA A 12 -0.46 6.60 20.23
CA ALA A 12 0.91 6.35 19.78
C ALA A 12 0.97 5.56 18.46
N ILE A 13 0.10 4.55 18.29
CA ILE A 13 0.03 3.77 17.04
C ILE A 13 -0.46 4.66 15.91
N PHE A 14 -1.47 5.49 16.15
CA PHE A 14 -1.97 6.46 15.18
C PHE A 14 -0.83 7.36 14.67
N TRP A 15 -0.04 7.93 15.59
CA TRP A 15 1.13 8.74 15.22
C TRP A 15 2.17 7.94 14.43
N TYR A 16 2.43 6.69 14.81
CA TYR A 16 3.34 5.83 14.06
C TYR A 16 2.87 5.60 12.62
N LEU A 17 1.59 5.29 12.44
CA LEU A 17 0.98 5.10 11.12
C LEU A 17 1.01 6.40 10.31
N ALA A 18 0.69 7.54 10.94
CA ALA A 18 0.74 8.86 10.30
C ALA A 18 2.16 9.20 9.82
N ILE A 19 3.18 8.94 10.63
CA ILE A 19 4.59 9.13 10.24
C ILE A 19 4.95 8.24 9.06
N LEU A 20 4.57 6.95 9.08
CA LEU A 20 4.81 6.06 7.94
C LEU A 20 4.15 6.58 6.64
N THR A 21 2.99 7.23 6.72
CA THR A 21 2.32 7.83 5.56
C THR A 21 3.06 9.07 5.06
N VAL A 22 3.55 9.93 5.97
CA VAL A 22 4.38 11.09 5.59
C VAL A 22 5.68 10.62 4.92
N VAL A 23 6.29 9.54 5.42
CA VAL A 23 7.47 8.93 4.80
C VAL A 23 7.17 8.43 3.39
N GLU A 24 6.02 7.77 3.16
CA GLU A 24 5.60 7.36 1.81
C GLU A 24 5.52 8.54 0.84
N LEU A 25 4.92 9.66 1.27
CA LEU A 25 4.88 10.86 0.45
C LEU A 25 6.29 11.35 0.11
N GLY A 26 7.19 11.40 1.08
CA GLY A 26 8.59 11.76 0.86
C GLY A 26 9.30 10.84 -0.15
N VAL A 27 9.04 9.54 -0.10
CA VAL A 27 9.59 8.55 -1.04
C VAL A 27 9.10 8.79 -2.47
N ILE A 28 7.83 9.19 -2.65
CA ILE A 28 7.26 9.46 -3.98
C ILE A 28 7.91 10.69 -4.63
N PHE A 29 8.28 11.70 -3.86
CA PHE A 29 8.93 12.91 -4.37
C PHE A 29 10.44 12.73 -4.62
N MET A 30 11.02 11.60 -4.24
CA MET A 30 12.44 11.34 -4.47
C MET A 30 12.71 10.97 -5.93
N PRO A 31 13.80 11.45 -6.56
CA PRO A 31 14.15 11.12 -7.94
C PRO A 31 14.72 9.69 -8.07
N LEU A 32 13.97 8.68 -7.61
CA LEU A 32 14.32 7.27 -7.68
C LEU A 32 13.65 6.61 -8.90
N GLY A 33 14.16 5.45 -9.32
CA GLY A 33 13.53 4.65 -10.35
C GLY A 33 12.12 4.19 -9.93
N LYS A 34 11.17 4.17 -10.87
CA LYS A 34 9.76 3.82 -10.61
C LYS A 34 9.59 2.48 -9.89
N VAL A 35 10.42 1.49 -10.24
CA VAL A 35 10.42 0.16 -9.60
C VAL A 35 10.88 0.26 -8.16
N THR A 36 11.94 1.01 -7.89
CA THR A 36 12.47 1.24 -6.53
C THR A 36 11.45 1.93 -5.63
N ILE A 37 10.77 2.97 -6.16
CA ILE A 37 9.68 3.65 -5.44
C ILE A 37 8.56 2.65 -5.13
N GLY A 38 8.12 1.87 -6.12
CA GLY A 38 7.09 0.85 -5.91
C GLY A 38 7.45 -0.17 -4.84
N VAL A 39 8.69 -0.68 -4.83
CA VAL A 39 9.17 -1.62 -3.81
C VAL A 39 9.19 -0.98 -2.42
N LEU A 40 9.67 0.27 -2.28
CA LEU A 40 9.66 0.97 -1.00
C LEU A 40 8.23 1.21 -0.49
N LEU A 41 7.31 1.63 -1.37
CA LEU A 41 5.91 1.85 -0.99
C LEU A 41 5.26 0.54 -0.53
N CYS A 42 5.50 -0.58 -1.23
CA CYS A 42 5.04 -1.90 -0.80
C CYS A 42 5.61 -2.28 0.58
N ALA A 43 6.89 -2.04 0.83
CA ALA A 43 7.50 -2.31 2.13
C ALA A 43 6.89 -1.44 3.25
N LEU A 44 6.65 -0.15 2.99
CA LEU A 44 6.00 0.76 3.95
C LEU A 44 4.55 0.38 4.21
N ALA A 45 3.80 -0.07 3.20
CA ALA A 45 2.44 -0.57 3.35
C ALA A 45 2.40 -1.85 4.20
N LEU A 46 3.31 -2.80 3.97
CA LEU A 46 3.45 -4.02 4.79
C LEU A 46 3.85 -3.70 6.24
N GLY A 47 4.71 -2.70 6.44
CA GLY A 47 5.07 -2.21 7.76
C GLY A 47 3.86 -1.69 8.54
N LYS A 48 3.00 -0.89 7.90
CA LYS A 48 1.73 -0.45 8.50
C LYS A 48 0.82 -1.63 8.85
N ALA A 49 0.64 -2.58 7.93
CA ALA A 49 -0.19 -3.76 8.17
C ALA A 49 0.32 -4.59 9.35
N THR A 50 1.63 -4.73 9.49
CA THR A 50 2.27 -5.44 10.60
C THR A 50 2.10 -4.69 11.93
N LEU A 51 2.23 -3.35 11.93
CA LEU A 51 1.97 -2.51 13.10
C LEU A 51 0.51 -2.63 13.55
N VAL A 52 -0.42 -2.61 12.59
CA VAL A 52 -1.84 -2.82 12.87
C VAL A 52 -2.07 -4.23 13.43
N ALA A 53 -1.47 -5.26 12.83
CA ALA A 53 -1.59 -6.63 13.32
C ALA A 53 -1.04 -6.78 14.74
N MET A 54 0.18 -6.30 15.03
CA MET A 54 0.80 -6.43 16.34
C MET A 54 0.04 -5.66 17.43
N TYR A 55 -0.47 -4.45 17.15
CA TYR A 55 -1.08 -3.61 18.18
C TYR A 55 -2.60 -3.73 18.29
N PHE A 56 -3.32 -3.96 17.19
CA PHE A 56 -4.77 -4.15 17.23
C PHE A 56 -5.17 -5.62 17.39
N MET A 57 -4.31 -6.61 17.06
CA MET A 57 -4.70 -8.03 17.16
C MET A 57 -4.21 -8.76 18.43
N HIS A 58 -3.47 -8.11 19.34
CA HIS A 58 -2.85 -8.83 20.46
C HIS A 58 -3.75 -9.12 21.68
N LEU A 59 -5.05 -9.40 21.51
CA LEU A 59 -5.81 -10.17 22.51
C LEU A 59 -6.96 -11.00 21.87
N ARG A 60 -6.59 -12.19 21.39
CA ARG A 60 -7.08 -13.54 21.76
C ARG A 60 -8.58 -13.86 22.03
N PHE A 61 -9.57 -12.94 22.04
CA PHE A 61 -10.96 -13.36 22.38
C PHE A 61 -12.09 -12.96 21.41
N GLU A 62 -11.86 -12.04 20.46
CA GLU A 62 -12.89 -11.68 19.45
C GLU A 62 -12.23 -11.40 18.08
N THR A 63 -11.20 -12.17 17.73
CA THR A 63 -10.23 -11.86 16.66
C THR A 63 -10.78 -12.03 15.25
N ARG A 64 -11.83 -12.83 15.03
CA ARG A 64 -12.31 -13.12 13.68
C ARG A 64 -12.89 -11.90 12.98
N THR A 65 -13.67 -11.08 13.67
CA THR A 65 -14.36 -9.94 13.05
C THR A 65 -13.39 -8.81 12.70
N LEU A 66 -12.48 -8.46 13.63
CA LEU A 66 -11.44 -7.46 13.35
C LEU A 66 -10.41 -7.95 12.34
N ALA A 67 -10.05 -9.24 12.36
CA ALA A 67 -9.21 -9.83 11.32
C ALA A 67 -9.92 -9.83 9.96
N LEU A 68 -11.22 -10.15 9.90
CA LEU A 68 -12.01 -10.07 8.67
C LEU A 68 -12.00 -8.65 8.11
N VAL A 69 -12.29 -7.65 8.95
CA VAL A 69 -12.30 -6.24 8.53
C VAL A 69 -10.92 -5.77 8.03
N ALA A 70 -9.82 -6.26 8.61
CA ALA A 70 -8.47 -5.97 8.12
C ALA A 70 -8.09 -6.79 6.86
N MET A 71 -8.61 -8.02 6.74
CA MET A 71 -8.36 -8.90 5.59
C MET A 71 -9.17 -8.51 4.37
N THR A 72 -10.38 -7.95 4.53
CA THR A 72 -11.21 -7.50 3.41
C THR A 72 -10.49 -6.51 2.49
N PRO A 73 -9.93 -5.38 2.98
CA PRO A 73 -9.20 -4.46 2.11
C PRO A 73 -7.93 -5.10 1.54
N LEU A 74 -7.27 -6.00 2.28
CA LEU A 74 -6.09 -6.70 1.79
C LEU A 74 -6.42 -7.65 0.63
N ALA A 75 -7.50 -8.41 0.74
CA ALA A 75 -8.00 -9.31 -0.30
C ALA A 75 -8.48 -8.54 -1.53
N ILE A 76 -9.15 -7.40 -1.34
CA ILE A 76 -9.53 -6.52 -2.45
C ILE A 76 -8.27 -5.98 -3.13
N ALA A 77 -7.27 -5.52 -2.37
CA ALA A 77 -6.02 -5.00 -2.92
C ALA A 77 -5.27 -6.07 -3.74
N THR A 78 -5.17 -7.30 -3.27
CA THR A 78 -4.50 -8.39 -4.01
C THR A 78 -5.26 -8.76 -5.28
N LEU A 79 -6.60 -8.82 -5.23
CA LEU A 79 -7.44 -9.05 -6.42
C LEU A 79 -7.23 -7.92 -7.44
N LEU A 80 -7.24 -6.67 -6.98
CA LEU A 80 -7.07 -5.49 -7.83
C LEU A 80 -5.71 -5.48 -8.51
N VAL A 81 -4.64 -5.84 -7.79
CA VAL A 81 -3.30 -6.01 -8.39
C VAL A 81 -3.32 -7.09 -9.48
N PHE A 82 -3.95 -8.24 -9.25
CA PHE A 82 -4.04 -9.32 -10.24
C PHE A 82 -4.83 -8.93 -11.50
N VAL A 83 -5.91 -8.17 -11.35
CA VAL A 83 -6.74 -7.70 -12.48
C VAL A 83 -6.05 -6.55 -13.23
N LEU A 84 -5.39 -5.64 -12.51
CA LEU A 84 -4.83 -4.43 -13.08
C LEU A 84 -3.42 -4.63 -13.67
N LEU A 85 -2.64 -5.60 -13.17
CA LEU A 85 -1.34 -5.94 -13.77
C LEU A 85 -1.43 -6.20 -15.28
N PRO A 86 -2.25 -7.16 -15.77
CA PRO A 86 -2.31 -7.50 -17.19
C PRO A 86 -2.82 -6.33 -18.04
N ASP A 87 -3.77 -5.55 -17.51
CA ASP A 87 -4.29 -4.35 -18.19
C ASP A 87 -3.21 -3.27 -18.30
N GLY A 88 -2.44 -3.03 -17.23
CA GLY A 88 -1.31 -2.10 -17.24
C GLY A 88 -0.20 -2.50 -18.24
N PHE A 89 0.10 -3.80 -18.36
CA PHE A 89 1.03 -4.30 -19.37
C PHE A 89 0.48 -4.12 -20.79
N ALA A 90 -0.81 -4.39 -21.00
CA ALA A 90 -1.48 -4.19 -22.29
C ALA A 90 -1.50 -2.71 -22.71
N VAL A 91 -1.76 -1.80 -21.77
CA VAL A 91 -1.72 -0.35 -21.99
C VAL A 91 -0.31 0.14 -22.32
N VAL A 92 0.73 -0.37 -21.65
CA VAL A 92 2.13 -0.07 -22.01
C VAL A 92 2.43 -0.47 -23.46
N HIS A 93 1.97 -1.65 -23.88
CA HIS A 93 2.18 -2.15 -25.23
C HIS A 93 1.44 -1.31 -26.28
N GLN A 94 0.16 -0.97 -26.03
CA GLN A 94 -0.59 -0.07 -26.92
C GLN A 94 0.02 1.34 -26.98
N THR A 95 0.51 1.86 -25.86
CA THR A 95 1.13 3.19 -25.83
C THR A 95 2.44 3.19 -26.62
N ALA A 96 3.21 2.09 -26.55
CA ALA A 96 4.41 1.90 -27.36
C ALA A 96 4.09 1.80 -28.86
N GLU A 97 3.07 1.01 -29.23
CA GLU A 97 2.67 0.82 -30.63
C GLU A 97 2.10 2.12 -31.23
N LYS A 98 1.24 2.83 -30.50
CA LYS A 98 0.65 4.10 -30.96
C LYS A 98 1.70 5.21 -31.09
N LYS A 99 2.72 5.22 -30.22
CA LYS A 99 3.86 6.13 -30.32
C LYS A 99 4.78 5.77 -31.50
N ALA A 100 5.00 4.48 -31.77
CA ALA A 100 5.77 4.03 -32.93
C ALA A 100 5.06 4.39 -34.26
N ALA A 101 3.76 4.11 -34.36
CA ALA A 101 2.95 4.48 -35.53
C ALA A 101 2.83 6.00 -35.75
N ALA A 102 2.88 6.80 -34.69
CA ALA A 102 2.92 8.27 -34.79
C ALA A 102 4.32 8.81 -35.15
N THR A 103 5.38 8.01 -35.00
CA THR A 103 6.78 8.42 -35.25
C THR A 103 7.29 7.96 -36.62
N GLU A 104 6.63 7.00 -37.30
CA GLU A 104 6.85 6.80 -38.74
C GLU A 104 6.30 8.04 -39.48
N PRO A 105 7.17 8.93 -40.03
CA PRO A 105 6.68 10.00 -40.87
C PRO A 105 6.02 9.33 -42.07
N ALA A 106 4.82 9.79 -42.41
CA ALA A 106 4.10 9.42 -43.62
C ALA A 106 5.10 9.23 -44.76
N LYS A 107 5.33 7.97 -45.12
CA LYS A 107 6.20 7.56 -46.21
C LYS A 107 5.59 8.10 -47.50
N ARG A 108 5.93 9.34 -47.83
CA ARG A 108 5.84 9.91 -49.17
C ARG A 108 7.11 9.52 -49.92
#